data_AF-A0A9E5K0E0-F1
#
_entry.id   AF-A0A9E5K0E0-F1
#
_cell.length_a   1.000
_cell.length_b   1.000
_cell.length_c   1.000
_cell.angle_alpha   90.00
_cell.angle_beta   90.00
_cell.angle_gamma   90.00
#
_symmetry.space_group_name_H-M   'P 1'
#
loop_
_entity.id
_entity.type
_entity.pdbx_description
1 polymer ?
#
loop_
_entity_poly.entity_id
_entity_poly.type
_entity_poly.pdbx_seq_one_letter_code
_entity_poly.pdbx_strand_id
1 'polypeptide(L)'
;MLEIPPDDLDAAELDLELLGPGTALHRIHLLKHDAIDYETSGLNRFDCPRQHSSLFTWIKTITQRLAGNKPENGVCYFSTSVEGAVIQTLIDGQQEDPLPNLPENLDCRFAIDRLELTTRSCAEVTVSSPLKLVKLHADGLQKNGIDDSIYRCKHSVSQAWSKVFMDHPAMPDGIIYKIKTTEQLMGVALFERARHKVSEPTYRDSPHAEPLFASDEIWEVLDYHKVGVVDW
;
A
#
# COMPACT_ATOMS: atom_id res chain seq x y z
N MET A 1 7.24 -19.27 -9.58
CA MET A 1 7.74 -17.88 -9.52
C MET A 1 6.81 -17.10 -10.42
N LEU A 2 6.13 -16.08 -9.90
CA LEU A 2 5.23 -15.27 -10.72
C LEU A 2 5.97 -14.67 -11.91
N GLU A 3 5.39 -14.82 -13.09
CA GLU A 3 5.89 -14.23 -14.33
C GLU A 3 5.32 -12.82 -14.53
N ILE A 4 5.85 -12.10 -15.52
CA ILE A 4 5.25 -10.84 -15.95
C ILE A 4 3.80 -11.09 -16.44
N PRO A 5 2.89 -10.11 -16.29
CA PRO A 5 1.52 -10.29 -16.74
C PRO A 5 1.46 -10.61 -18.24
N PRO A 6 0.53 -11.47 -18.69
CA PRO A 6 0.36 -11.77 -20.10
C PRO A 6 -0.20 -10.54 -20.85
N ASP A 7 0.10 -10.44 -22.15
CA ASP A 7 -0.25 -9.29 -22.98
C ASP A 7 -1.77 -9.06 -23.11
N ASP A 8 -2.58 -10.11 -22.95
CA ASP A 8 -4.03 -10.12 -23.10
C ASP A 8 -4.80 -9.90 -21.79
N LEU A 9 -4.10 -9.67 -20.67
CA LEU A 9 -4.72 -9.41 -19.38
C LEU A 9 -5.58 -8.13 -19.39
N ASP A 10 -5.32 -7.19 -20.29
CA ASP A 10 -6.14 -5.99 -20.48
C ASP A 10 -7.54 -6.27 -21.05
N ALA A 11 -7.75 -7.47 -21.61
CA ALA A 11 -9.04 -7.96 -22.08
C ALA A 11 -9.72 -8.91 -21.09
N ALA A 12 -9.04 -9.32 -20.02
CA ALA A 12 -9.58 -10.24 -19.02
C ALA A 12 -10.61 -9.55 -18.11
N GLU A 13 -11.55 -10.33 -17.57
CA GLU A 13 -12.45 -9.84 -16.52
C GLU A 13 -11.71 -9.87 -15.17
N LEU A 14 -11.52 -8.70 -14.56
CA LEU A 14 -10.88 -8.59 -13.24
C LEU A 14 -11.89 -8.90 -12.12
N ASP A 15 -11.44 -9.64 -11.11
CA ASP A 15 -12.21 -9.78 -9.86
C ASP A 15 -12.02 -8.49 -9.05
N LEU A 16 -13.11 -7.72 -8.93
CA LEU A 16 -13.13 -6.42 -8.27
C LEU A 16 -13.89 -6.50 -6.94
N GLU A 17 -13.27 -5.97 -5.89
CA GLU A 17 -13.89 -5.76 -4.59
C GLU A 17 -14.29 -4.29 -4.42
N LEU A 18 -15.45 -4.06 -3.82
CA LEU A 18 -15.95 -2.72 -3.53
C LEU A 18 -15.71 -2.38 -2.06
N LEU A 19 -14.93 -1.32 -1.81
CA LEU A 19 -14.95 -0.66 -0.50
C LEU A 19 -15.96 0.49 -0.53
N GLY A 20 -16.94 0.41 0.35
CA GLY A 20 -18.03 1.37 0.43
C GLY A 20 -17.62 2.72 1.06
N PRO A 21 -18.43 3.77 0.85
CA PRO A 21 -18.27 5.03 1.57
C PRO A 21 -18.37 4.84 3.09
N GLY A 22 -17.62 5.64 3.84
CA GLY A 22 -17.54 5.57 5.30
C GLY A 22 -16.52 4.56 5.82
N THR A 23 -15.93 3.72 4.96
CA THR A 23 -14.82 2.85 5.35
C THR A 23 -13.60 3.70 5.75
N ALA A 24 -13.06 3.43 6.93
CA ALA A 24 -11.81 3.99 7.40
C ALA A 24 -10.62 3.22 6.79
N LEU A 25 -9.61 3.96 6.35
CA LEU A 25 -8.35 3.46 5.86
C LEU A 25 -7.22 4.15 6.64
N HIS A 26 -6.21 3.39 7.04
CA HIS A 26 -5.13 3.87 7.90
C HIS A 26 -3.80 3.81 7.17
N ARG A 27 -2.95 4.82 7.35
CA ARG A 27 -1.61 4.85 6.76
C ARG A 27 -0.63 5.37 7.79
N ILE A 28 0.48 4.64 7.96
CA ILE A 28 1.66 5.18 8.64
C ILE A 28 2.56 5.84 7.60
N HIS A 29 2.90 7.10 7.82
CA HIS A 29 3.74 7.91 6.93
C HIS A 29 4.75 8.74 7.72
N LEU A 30 5.82 9.19 7.07
CA LEU A 30 6.74 10.14 7.69
C LEU A 30 6.04 11.49 7.88
N LEU A 31 6.35 12.19 8.97
CA LEU A 31 5.78 13.50 9.32
C LEU A 31 6.03 14.58 8.24
N LYS A 32 7.03 14.39 7.37
CA LYS A 32 7.33 15.30 6.25
C LYS A 32 6.40 15.12 5.03
N HIS A 33 5.58 14.07 5.01
CA HIS A 33 4.63 13.78 3.95
C HIS A 33 3.20 13.97 4.44
N ASP A 34 2.32 14.40 3.55
CA ASP A 34 0.88 14.43 3.82
C ASP A 34 0.33 13.00 3.93
N ALA A 35 -0.78 12.84 4.67
CA ALA A 35 -1.41 11.53 4.85
C ALA A 35 -1.97 10.98 3.51
N ILE A 36 -2.35 11.86 2.58
CA ILE A 36 -2.69 11.50 1.20
C ILE A 36 -1.58 11.98 0.24
N ASP A 37 -0.46 11.26 0.24
CA ASP A 37 0.68 11.51 -0.64
C ASP A 37 0.92 10.29 -1.56
N TYR A 38 0.92 10.54 -2.86
CA TYR A 38 1.04 9.50 -3.89
C TYR A 38 2.47 9.46 -4.40
N GLU A 39 3.17 8.38 -4.07
CA GLU A 39 4.58 8.24 -4.39
C GLU A 39 4.76 7.67 -5.81
N THR A 40 5.84 8.09 -6.48
CA THR A 40 6.22 7.59 -7.80
C THR A 40 7.65 7.05 -7.84
N SER A 41 8.23 6.72 -6.67
CA SER A 41 9.65 6.34 -6.55
C SER A 41 9.96 5.00 -7.20
N GLY A 42 8.97 4.10 -7.30
CA GLY A 42 9.19 2.74 -7.81
C GLY A 42 9.88 1.84 -6.78
N LEU A 43 9.89 2.24 -5.51
CA LEU A 43 10.51 1.46 -4.43
C LEU A 43 9.52 0.46 -3.83
N ASN A 44 8.21 0.71 -3.91
CA ASN A 44 7.21 -0.15 -3.30
C ASN A 44 6.66 -1.20 -4.29
N ARG A 45 6.09 -2.27 -3.73
CA ARG A 45 5.70 -3.49 -4.45
C ARG A 45 4.71 -3.25 -5.58
N PHE A 46 3.72 -2.40 -5.37
CA PHE A 46 2.66 -2.11 -6.33
C PHE A 46 2.82 -0.74 -6.97
N ASP A 47 4.01 -0.13 -6.88
CA ASP A 47 4.27 1.11 -7.58
C ASP A 47 4.14 0.91 -9.08
N CYS A 48 3.92 2.02 -9.76
CA CYS A 48 3.74 2.06 -11.18
C CYS A 48 4.83 2.91 -11.84
N PRO A 49 6.13 2.57 -11.64
CA PRO A 49 7.21 3.36 -12.21
C PRO A 49 7.05 3.39 -13.73
N ARG A 50 7.47 4.50 -14.35
CA ARG A 50 7.31 4.74 -15.78
C ARG A 50 8.03 3.66 -16.59
N GLN A 51 7.34 2.59 -16.90
CA GLN A 51 7.74 1.57 -17.85
C GLN A 51 6.59 1.37 -18.83
N HIS A 52 6.91 1.34 -20.12
CA HIS A 52 5.94 1.06 -21.16
C HIS A 52 5.81 -0.45 -21.28
N SER A 53 4.76 -1.02 -20.69
CA SER A 53 4.49 -2.45 -20.79
C SER A 53 3.69 -2.82 -22.05
N SER A 54 2.93 -1.88 -22.64
CA SER A 54 2.13 -2.14 -23.85
C SER A 54 2.03 -0.95 -24.80
N LEU A 55 1.65 -1.20 -26.05
CA LEU A 55 1.38 -0.15 -27.05
C LEU A 55 0.24 0.78 -26.60
N PHE A 56 -0.80 0.23 -25.97
CA PHE A 56 -1.89 1.00 -25.38
C PHE A 56 -1.38 1.94 -24.29
N THR A 57 -0.54 1.43 -23.39
CA THR A 57 0.13 2.21 -22.34
C THR A 57 0.94 3.38 -22.94
N TRP A 58 1.67 3.10 -24.01
CA TRP A 58 2.48 4.09 -24.71
C TRP A 58 1.61 5.19 -25.34
N ILE A 59 0.53 4.83 -26.04
CA ILE A 59 -0.42 5.78 -26.64
C ILE A 59 -1.03 6.67 -25.55
N LYS A 60 -1.59 6.08 -24.49
CA LYS A 60 -2.21 6.82 -23.38
C LYS A 60 -1.25 7.81 -22.73
N THR A 61 0.00 7.39 -22.50
CA THR A 61 1.05 8.26 -21.92
C THR A 61 1.38 9.43 -22.85
N ILE A 62 1.47 9.19 -24.16
CA ILE A 62 1.72 10.25 -25.15
C ILE A 62 0.55 11.22 -25.20
N THR A 63 -0.69 10.72 -25.26
CA THR A 63 -1.89 11.56 -25.29
C THR A 63 -1.97 12.47 -24.07
N GLN A 64 -1.71 11.96 -22.86
CA GLN A 64 -1.65 12.77 -21.64
C GLN A 64 -0.59 13.87 -21.72
N ARG A 65 0.60 13.54 -22.24
CA ARG A 65 1.69 14.52 -22.41
C ARG A 65 1.37 15.59 -23.43
N LEU A 66 0.79 15.21 -24.58
CA LEU A 66 0.36 16.17 -25.60
C LEU A 66 -0.73 17.11 -25.06
N ALA A 67 -1.52 16.64 -24.08
CA ALA A 67 -2.49 17.46 -23.35
C ALA A 67 -1.89 18.26 -22.18
N GLY A 68 -0.57 18.18 -21.92
CA GLY A 68 0.09 18.88 -20.81
C GLY A 68 -0.15 18.25 -19.43
N ASN A 69 -0.78 17.08 -19.35
CA ASN A 69 -1.11 16.42 -18.09
C ASN A 69 0.09 15.62 -17.55
N LYS A 70 0.30 15.68 -16.22
CA LYS A 70 1.20 14.76 -15.52
C LYS A 70 0.51 13.38 -15.45
N PRO A 71 1.19 12.27 -15.79
CA PRO A 71 0.58 10.95 -15.67
C PRO A 71 0.33 10.62 -14.19
N GLU A 72 -0.92 10.30 -13.85
CA GLU A 72 -1.41 9.87 -12.52
C GLU A 72 -0.98 8.43 -12.23
N ASN A 73 0.32 8.22 -12.14
CA ASN A 73 0.91 6.91 -11.86
C ASN A 73 1.28 6.72 -10.39
N GLY A 74 0.98 7.71 -9.55
CA GLY A 74 1.26 7.61 -8.13
C GLY A 74 0.41 6.54 -7.46
N VAL A 75 0.98 5.94 -6.42
CA VAL A 75 0.29 4.97 -5.57
C VAL A 75 0.40 5.41 -4.12
N CYS A 76 -0.72 5.38 -3.39
CA CYS A 76 -0.78 5.65 -1.96
C CYS A 76 -1.22 4.38 -1.24
N TYR A 77 -0.47 3.99 -0.22
CA TYR A 77 -0.70 2.74 0.50
C TYR A 77 -1.46 3.01 1.80
N PHE A 78 -2.51 2.23 2.03
CA PHE A 78 -3.29 2.21 3.25
C PHE A 78 -3.44 0.76 3.75
N SER A 79 -4.00 0.61 4.94
CA SER A 79 -4.57 -0.63 5.44
C SER A 79 -6.02 -0.37 5.89
N THR A 80 -6.83 -1.42 5.92
CA THR A 80 -8.20 -1.36 6.46
C THR A 80 -8.26 -1.34 8.00
N SER A 81 -7.10 -1.27 8.67
CA SER A 81 -6.99 -1.21 10.14
C SER A 81 -5.68 -0.53 10.57
N VAL A 82 -5.64 0.04 11.77
CA VAL A 82 -4.41 0.57 12.37
C VAL A 82 -3.37 -0.54 12.53
N GLU A 83 -3.78 -1.71 13.00
CA GLU A 83 -2.91 -2.89 13.14
C GLU A 83 -2.22 -3.23 11.81
N GLY A 84 -2.97 -3.31 10.72
CA GLY A 84 -2.40 -3.60 9.41
C GLY A 84 -1.47 -2.51 8.90
N ALA A 85 -1.73 -1.23 9.21
CA ALA A 85 -0.81 -0.14 8.88
C ALA A 85 0.51 -0.26 9.65
N VAL A 86 0.47 -0.66 10.94
CA VAL A 86 1.66 -0.96 11.75
C VAL A 86 2.46 -2.11 11.14
N ILE A 87 1.81 -3.26 10.89
CA ILE A 87 2.50 -4.42 10.35
C ILE A 87 3.11 -4.09 8.98
N GLN A 88 2.36 -3.48 8.07
CA GLN A 88 2.82 -3.20 6.73
C GLN A 88 4.04 -2.25 6.70
N THR A 89 4.03 -1.21 7.53
CA THR A 89 5.06 -0.17 7.48
C THR A 89 6.24 -0.46 8.41
N LEU A 90 5.98 -0.91 9.63
CA LEU A 90 7.01 -1.06 10.66
C LEU A 90 7.60 -2.48 10.75
N ILE A 91 6.87 -3.50 10.30
CA ILE A 91 7.33 -4.90 10.35
C ILE A 91 7.72 -5.38 8.95
N ASP A 92 6.79 -5.34 7.99
CA ASP A 92 7.01 -5.79 6.61
C ASP A 92 7.84 -4.79 5.78
N GLY A 93 7.80 -3.52 6.15
CA GLY A 93 8.51 -2.42 5.47
C GLY A 93 10.00 -2.36 5.79
N GLN A 94 10.43 -2.99 6.89
CA GLN A 94 11.85 -3.20 7.18
C GLN A 94 12.34 -4.25 6.17
N GLN A 95 13.11 -3.81 5.15
CA GLN A 95 13.71 -4.74 4.20
C GLN A 95 14.53 -5.80 4.95
N GLU A 96 14.72 -6.96 4.29
CA GLU A 96 15.27 -8.22 4.80
C GLU A 96 16.72 -8.17 5.34
N ASP A 97 17.18 -7.02 5.84
CA ASP A 97 18.42 -6.93 6.60
C ASP A 97 18.20 -7.62 7.97
N PRO A 98 19.03 -8.62 8.31
CA PRO A 98 19.02 -9.20 9.64
C PRO A 98 19.23 -8.10 10.66
N LEU A 99 18.30 -7.97 11.61
CA LEU A 99 18.41 -7.00 12.70
C LEU A 99 19.80 -7.12 13.34
N PRO A 100 20.55 -6.01 13.48
CA PRO A 100 21.81 -6.04 14.20
C PRO A 100 21.52 -6.47 15.65
N ASN A 101 22.24 -7.49 16.12
CA ASN A 101 22.37 -7.92 17.52
C ASN A 101 21.25 -7.42 18.47
N LEU A 102 20.09 -8.08 18.44
CA LEU A 102 19.04 -7.82 19.43
C LEU A 102 19.62 -7.98 20.84
N PRO A 103 19.31 -7.08 21.79
CA PRO A 103 19.67 -7.28 23.18
C PRO A 103 19.18 -8.64 23.67
N GLU A 104 20.05 -9.45 24.29
CA GLU A 104 19.73 -10.83 24.73
C GLU A 104 18.53 -10.90 25.70
N ASN A 105 18.14 -9.77 26.30
CA ASN A 105 17.06 -9.62 27.26
C ASN A 105 15.70 -9.23 26.64
N LEU A 106 15.58 -9.12 25.32
CA LEU A 106 14.33 -8.74 24.64
C LEU A 106 13.55 -10.00 24.17
N ASP A 107 12.40 -10.30 24.78
CA ASP A 107 11.45 -11.32 24.29
C ASP A 107 10.61 -10.77 23.13
N CYS A 108 11.27 -10.34 22.05
CA CYS A 108 10.63 -9.79 20.86
C CYS A 108 10.96 -10.60 19.60
N ARG A 109 10.03 -10.68 18.66
CA ARG A 109 10.25 -11.33 17.35
C ARG A 109 10.83 -10.39 16.31
N PHE A 110 10.55 -9.10 16.45
CA PHE A 110 10.99 -8.01 15.59
C PHE A 110 11.41 -6.85 16.49
N ALA A 111 12.34 -6.02 16.02
CA ALA A 111 12.64 -4.76 16.68
C ALA A 111 12.63 -3.62 15.67
N ILE A 112 12.23 -2.45 16.12
CA ILE A 112 12.23 -1.21 15.35
C ILE A 112 13.00 -0.13 16.12
N ASP A 113 13.66 0.75 15.38
CA ASP A 113 14.30 1.93 15.94
C ASP A 113 13.25 2.87 16.53
N ARG A 114 13.47 3.45 17.72
CA ARG A 114 12.61 4.50 18.29
C ARG A 114 12.45 5.69 17.34
N LEU A 115 13.43 5.95 16.48
CA LEU A 115 13.34 6.97 15.44
C LEU A 115 12.14 6.72 14.51
N GLU A 116 11.78 5.45 14.25
CA GLU A 116 10.61 5.10 13.44
C GLU A 116 9.31 5.64 14.05
N LEU A 117 9.19 5.60 15.39
CA LEU A 117 8.02 6.08 16.11
C LEU A 117 7.98 7.60 16.29
N THR A 118 9.14 8.27 16.28
CA THR A 118 9.22 9.73 16.46
C THR A 118 9.13 10.51 15.16
N THR A 119 9.42 9.88 14.02
CA THR A 119 9.44 10.53 12.69
C THR A 119 8.23 10.23 11.83
N ARG A 120 7.31 9.38 12.31
CA ARG A 120 6.10 8.97 11.61
C ARG A 120 4.86 9.33 12.39
N SER A 121 3.75 9.46 11.66
CA SER A 121 2.41 9.45 12.24
C SER A 121 1.58 8.37 11.56
N CYS A 122 0.49 7.98 12.22
CA CYS A 122 -0.56 7.16 11.63
C CYS A 122 -1.68 8.12 11.26
N ALA A 123 -2.29 7.99 10.09
CA ALA A 123 -3.43 8.79 9.67
C ALA A 123 -4.59 7.92 9.23
N GLU A 124 -5.79 8.29 9.65
CA GLU A 124 -7.04 7.77 9.14
C GLU A 124 -7.55 8.65 7.99
N VAL A 125 -7.99 8.02 6.91
CA VAL A 125 -8.74 8.65 5.83
C VAL A 125 -10.04 7.91 5.62
N THR A 126 -11.08 8.62 5.24
CA THR A 126 -12.40 8.04 4.99
C THR A 126 -12.64 7.91 3.49
N VAL A 127 -13.14 6.74 3.06
CA VAL A 127 -13.66 6.55 1.70
C VAL A 127 -14.92 7.40 1.53
N SER A 128 -14.88 8.38 0.63
CA SER A 128 -16.01 9.29 0.37
C SER A 128 -16.89 8.82 -0.79
N SER A 129 -16.38 7.92 -1.63
CA SER A 129 -17.08 7.32 -2.77
C SER A 129 -16.59 5.89 -3.00
N PRO A 130 -17.42 4.96 -3.50
CA PRO A 130 -17.01 3.56 -3.62
C PRO A 130 -15.70 3.39 -4.41
N LEU A 131 -14.78 2.61 -3.84
CA LEU A 131 -13.52 2.22 -4.47
C LEU A 131 -13.69 0.85 -5.13
N LYS A 132 -13.37 0.75 -6.42
CA LYS A 132 -13.25 -0.51 -7.17
C LYS A 132 -11.82 -1.00 -7.10
N LEU A 133 -11.55 -2.02 -6.30
CA LEU A 133 -10.19 -2.50 -6.06
C LEU A 133 -9.99 -3.88 -6.69
N VAL A 134 -8.87 -4.10 -7.38
CA VAL A 134 -8.50 -5.44 -7.84
C VAL A 134 -8.26 -6.33 -6.63
N LYS A 135 -9.00 -7.43 -6.54
CA LYS A 135 -8.95 -8.34 -5.40
C LYS A 135 -7.76 -9.28 -5.51
N LEU A 136 -6.68 -8.96 -4.82
CA LEU A 136 -5.51 -9.84 -4.68
C LEU A 136 -5.49 -10.43 -3.29
N HIS A 137 -6.51 -11.20 -2.92
CA HIS A 137 -6.53 -12.04 -1.72
C HIS A 137 -7.55 -13.16 -1.90
N ALA A 138 -7.46 -14.20 -1.07
CA ALA A 138 -8.32 -15.38 -1.15
C ALA A 138 -8.43 -15.93 -2.59
N ASP A 139 -9.65 -16.17 -3.07
CA ASP A 139 -9.97 -16.63 -4.42
C ASP A 139 -9.71 -15.58 -5.52
N GLY A 140 -9.57 -14.31 -5.16
CA GLY A 140 -9.29 -13.22 -6.09
C GLY A 140 -7.94 -13.35 -6.79
N LEU A 141 -6.95 -13.96 -6.13
CA LEU A 141 -5.67 -14.28 -6.76
C LEU A 141 -5.88 -15.18 -8.00
N GLN A 142 -6.52 -16.33 -7.80
CA GLN A 142 -6.77 -17.30 -8.88
C GLN A 142 -7.64 -16.71 -9.99
N LYS A 143 -8.68 -15.94 -9.64
CA LYS A 143 -9.57 -15.31 -10.61
C LYS A 143 -8.87 -14.26 -11.47
N ASN A 144 -7.85 -13.58 -10.92
CA ASN A 144 -7.02 -12.64 -11.66
C ASN A 144 -5.80 -13.30 -12.32
N GLY A 145 -5.72 -14.64 -12.33
CA GLY A 145 -4.60 -15.37 -12.94
C GLY A 145 -3.26 -15.23 -12.19
N ILE A 146 -3.32 -14.88 -10.90
CA ILE A 146 -2.16 -14.65 -10.03
C ILE A 146 -2.11 -15.71 -8.92
N ASP A 147 -0.91 -15.99 -8.42
CA ASP A 147 -0.70 -16.76 -7.19
C ASP A 147 -0.17 -15.88 -6.04
N ASP A 148 -0.07 -16.45 -4.84
CA ASP A 148 0.41 -15.73 -3.64
C ASP A 148 1.86 -15.25 -3.74
N SER A 149 2.62 -15.68 -4.76
CA SER A 149 3.99 -15.23 -4.93
C SER A 149 4.09 -13.77 -5.35
N ILE A 150 2.98 -13.11 -5.73
CA ILE A 150 2.90 -11.65 -5.93
C ILE A 150 3.45 -10.86 -4.71
N TYR A 151 3.28 -11.36 -3.49
CA TYR A 151 3.75 -10.70 -2.26
C TYR A 151 5.25 -10.86 -1.99
N ARG A 152 5.91 -11.76 -2.71
CA ARG A 152 7.32 -12.13 -2.47
C ARG A 152 8.19 -12.04 -3.72
N CYS A 153 7.59 -11.87 -4.90
CA CYS A 153 8.30 -11.71 -6.14
C CYS A 153 9.12 -10.40 -6.15
N LYS A 154 10.03 -10.30 -7.14
CA LYS A 154 10.78 -9.07 -7.40
C LYS A 154 9.81 -7.91 -7.62
N HIS A 155 10.11 -6.74 -7.07
CA HIS A 155 9.26 -5.56 -7.24
C HIS A 155 8.96 -5.26 -8.72
N SER A 156 9.92 -5.47 -9.63
CA SER A 156 9.69 -5.28 -11.06
C SER A 156 8.54 -6.13 -11.62
N VAL A 157 8.31 -7.34 -11.08
CA VAL A 157 7.21 -8.22 -11.50
C VAL A 157 5.89 -7.71 -10.95
N SER A 158 5.78 -7.46 -9.65
CA SER A 158 4.54 -6.95 -9.04
C SER A 158 4.17 -5.56 -9.55
N GLN A 159 5.14 -4.71 -9.85
CA GLN A 159 4.95 -3.40 -10.47
C GLN A 159 4.44 -3.51 -11.91
N ALA A 160 4.88 -4.52 -12.68
CA ALA A 160 4.34 -4.79 -14.01
C ALA A 160 2.86 -5.21 -13.94
N TRP A 161 2.49 -6.07 -12.98
CA TRP A 161 1.08 -6.40 -12.72
C TRP A 161 0.26 -5.17 -12.31
N SER A 162 0.76 -4.37 -11.37
CA SER A 162 0.11 -3.12 -10.94
C SER A 162 -0.10 -2.15 -12.12
N LYS A 163 0.86 -2.07 -13.04
CA LYS A 163 0.75 -1.28 -14.27
C LYS A 163 -0.41 -1.73 -15.15
N VAL A 164 -0.57 -3.04 -15.36
CA VAL A 164 -1.68 -3.55 -16.16
C VAL A 164 -3.02 -3.25 -15.49
N PHE A 165 -3.13 -3.44 -14.17
CA PHE A 165 -4.34 -3.07 -13.43
C PHE A 165 -4.68 -1.60 -13.53
N MET A 166 -3.69 -0.72 -13.36
CA MET A 166 -3.87 0.72 -13.47
C MET A 166 -4.35 1.15 -14.88
N ASP A 167 -3.91 0.46 -15.93
CA ASP A 167 -4.31 0.76 -17.31
C ASP A 167 -5.53 0.01 -17.80
N HIS A 168 -6.03 -0.94 -17.01
CA HIS A 168 -7.13 -1.81 -17.38
C HIS A 168 -8.40 -1.02 -17.77
N PRO A 169 -9.14 -1.42 -18.83
CA PRO A 169 -10.36 -0.75 -19.27
C PRO A 169 -11.48 -0.66 -18.20
N ALA A 170 -11.50 -1.60 -17.25
CA ALA A 170 -12.41 -1.57 -16.10
C ALA A 170 -12.17 -0.39 -15.14
N MET A 171 -11.04 0.31 -15.29
CA MET A 171 -10.64 1.49 -14.54
C MET A 171 -10.76 1.26 -13.02
N PRO A 172 -9.99 0.29 -12.46
CA PRO A 172 -9.95 0.10 -11.02
C PRO A 172 -9.31 1.33 -10.35
N ASP A 173 -9.76 1.61 -9.13
CA ASP A 173 -9.27 2.68 -8.28
C ASP A 173 -7.97 2.30 -7.55
N GLY A 174 -7.66 0.99 -7.48
CA GLY A 174 -6.48 0.48 -6.79
C GLY A 174 -6.48 -1.05 -6.69
N ILE A 175 -5.72 -1.56 -5.73
CA ILE A 175 -5.58 -2.98 -5.43
C ILE A 175 -5.87 -3.19 -3.93
N ILE A 176 -6.69 -4.18 -3.59
CA ILE A 176 -6.81 -4.66 -2.21
C ILE A 176 -6.09 -6.00 -2.09
N TYR A 177 -5.22 -6.12 -1.10
CA TYR A 177 -4.33 -7.27 -1.00
C TYR A 177 -4.10 -7.70 0.45
N LYS A 178 -3.73 -8.96 0.63
CA LYS A 178 -3.34 -9.50 1.93
C LYS A 178 -1.97 -8.96 2.35
N ILE A 179 -1.83 -8.48 3.59
CA ILE A 179 -0.51 -8.10 4.16
C ILE A 179 0.38 -9.35 4.31
N LYS A 180 1.68 -9.26 3.97
CA LYS A 180 2.56 -10.43 3.72
C LYS A 180 2.67 -11.37 4.92
N THR A 181 2.66 -10.85 6.14
CA THR A 181 2.87 -11.59 7.38
C THR A 181 1.60 -12.08 8.07
N THR A 182 0.41 -11.82 7.51
CA THR A 182 -0.89 -12.16 8.12
C THR A 182 -1.90 -12.64 7.09
N GLU A 183 -2.82 -13.51 7.50
CA GLU A 183 -3.94 -13.97 6.65
C GLU A 183 -5.19 -13.11 6.74
N GLN A 184 -5.26 -12.19 7.71
CA GLN A 184 -6.50 -11.50 8.07
C GLN A 184 -6.48 -10.01 7.72
N LEU A 185 -5.31 -9.38 7.72
CA LEU A 185 -5.21 -7.94 7.52
C LEU A 185 -5.01 -7.60 6.04
N MET A 186 -5.69 -6.55 5.61
CA MET A 186 -5.68 -6.10 4.23
C MET A 186 -4.95 -4.77 4.09
N GLY A 187 -4.13 -4.70 3.06
CA GLY A 187 -3.55 -3.48 2.52
C GLY A 187 -4.33 -3.01 1.30
N VAL A 188 -4.26 -1.71 1.03
CA VAL A 188 -4.85 -1.06 -0.15
C VAL A 188 -3.76 -0.24 -0.82
N ALA A 189 -3.45 -0.55 -2.08
CA ALA A 189 -2.62 0.28 -2.94
C ALA A 189 -3.55 1.12 -3.83
N LEU A 190 -3.84 2.35 -3.41
CA LEU A 190 -4.75 3.25 -4.09
C LEU A 190 -4.03 4.00 -5.21
N PHE A 191 -4.60 4.00 -6.41
CA PHE A 191 -4.04 4.71 -7.55
C PHE A 191 -4.42 6.20 -7.53
N GLU A 192 -3.51 7.06 -7.99
CA GLU A 192 -3.68 8.52 -7.91
C GLU A 192 -4.98 9.05 -8.52
N ARG A 193 -5.51 8.40 -9.56
CA ARG A 193 -6.82 8.71 -10.15
C ARG A 193 -7.98 8.73 -9.14
N ALA A 194 -7.87 7.93 -8.07
CA ALA A 194 -8.89 7.76 -7.05
C ALA A 194 -8.69 8.70 -5.85
N ARG A 195 -7.72 9.63 -5.90
CA ARG A 195 -7.45 10.61 -4.84
C ARG A 195 -8.71 11.33 -4.35
N HIS A 196 -9.60 11.70 -5.26
CA HIS A 196 -10.84 12.43 -4.94
C HIS A 196 -11.89 11.56 -4.21
N LYS A 197 -11.70 10.24 -4.10
CA LYS A 197 -12.61 9.30 -3.43
C LYS A 197 -12.21 9.01 -1.98
N VAL A 198 -11.15 9.64 -1.50
CA VAL A 198 -10.72 9.58 -0.09
C VAL A 198 -10.53 11.00 0.44
N SER A 199 -10.80 11.18 1.71
CA SER A 199 -10.59 12.46 2.39
C SER A 199 -10.08 12.22 3.80
N GLU A 200 -9.15 13.05 4.24
CA GLU A 200 -8.85 13.14 5.67
C GLU A 200 -10.08 13.68 6.42
N PRO A 201 -10.28 13.28 7.68
CA PRO A 201 -11.30 13.88 8.55
C PRO A 201 -11.08 15.39 8.62
N THR A 202 -12.13 16.18 8.41
CA THR A 202 -12.09 17.65 8.52
C THR A 202 -11.95 18.16 9.97
N TYR A 203 -11.72 17.28 10.95
CA TYR A 203 -11.71 17.65 12.37
C TYR A 203 -10.33 18.14 12.82
N ARG A 204 -10.32 19.25 13.58
CA ARG A 204 -9.10 19.85 14.19
C ARG A 204 -8.39 18.95 15.21
N ASP A 205 -8.98 17.80 15.53
CA ASP A 205 -8.50 16.84 16.52
C ASP A 205 -8.04 15.52 15.87
N SER A 206 -7.61 15.55 14.60
CA SER A 206 -7.02 14.35 13.98
C SER A 206 -5.84 13.89 14.84
N PRO A 207 -5.92 12.74 15.54
CA PRO A 207 -4.88 12.26 16.48
C PRO A 207 -3.60 11.80 15.75
N HIS A 208 -3.49 12.19 14.49
CA HIS A 208 -2.68 11.65 13.42
C HIS A 208 -1.75 12.72 12.82
N ALA A 209 -1.67 13.87 13.49
CA ALA A 209 -0.58 14.84 13.32
C ALA A 209 0.55 14.61 14.34
N GLU A 210 0.30 13.80 15.38
CA GLU A 210 1.27 13.53 16.44
C GLU A 210 2.16 12.33 16.07
N PRO A 211 3.41 12.29 16.53
CA PRO A 211 4.28 11.13 16.33
C PRO A 211 3.65 9.85 16.88
N LEU A 212 3.87 8.71 16.21
CA LEU A 212 3.38 7.39 16.64
C LEU A 212 3.70 7.07 18.10
N PHE A 213 4.85 7.55 18.60
CA PHE A 213 5.29 7.39 19.98
C PHE A 213 4.26 7.86 21.02
N ALA A 214 3.40 8.83 20.67
CA ALA A 214 2.38 9.39 21.55
C ALA A 214 1.04 8.61 21.55
N SER A 215 0.88 7.60 20.69
CA SER A 215 -0.38 6.87 20.54
C SER A 215 -0.38 5.56 21.35
N ASP A 216 -1.28 5.47 22.33
CA ASP A 216 -1.48 4.24 23.12
C ASP A 216 -1.90 3.05 22.23
N GLU A 217 -2.75 3.28 21.24
CA GLU A 217 -3.18 2.24 20.29
C GLU A 217 -1.99 1.65 19.50
N ILE A 218 -1.02 2.48 19.12
CA ILE A 218 0.19 1.99 18.46
C ILE A 218 1.01 1.10 19.40
N TRP A 219 1.14 1.49 20.67
CA TRP A 219 1.83 0.67 21.67
C TRP A 219 1.12 -0.66 21.92
N GLU A 220 -0.20 -0.67 22.01
CA GLU A 220 -1.00 -1.90 22.17
C GLU A 220 -0.76 -2.88 21.00
N VAL A 221 -0.70 -2.38 19.77
CA VAL A 221 -0.39 -3.19 18.58
C VAL A 221 1.04 -3.74 18.64
N LEU A 222 2.03 -2.91 18.99
CA LEU A 222 3.43 -3.35 19.09
C LEU A 222 3.60 -4.43 20.17
N ASP A 223 2.96 -4.26 21.32
CA ASP A 223 2.98 -5.23 22.43
C ASP A 223 2.30 -6.55 22.02
N TYR A 224 1.14 -6.48 21.35
CA TYR A 224 0.44 -7.67 20.86
C TYR A 224 1.30 -8.50 19.89
N HIS A 225 2.03 -7.83 19.00
CA HIS A 225 2.93 -8.47 18.04
C HIS A 225 4.33 -8.77 18.59
N LYS A 226 4.59 -8.46 19.87
CA LYS A 226 5.90 -8.59 20.52
C LYS A 226 7.01 -7.90 19.72
N VAL A 227 6.78 -6.65 19.32
CA VAL A 227 7.76 -5.81 18.65
C VAL A 227 8.54 -5.01 19.69
N GLY A 228 9.86 -5.21 19.73
CA GLY A 228 10.75 -4.43 20.58
C GLY A 228 10.99 -3.04 20.00
N VAL A 229 11.03 -2.02 20.85
CA VAL A 229 11.47 -0.67 20.46
C VAL A 229 12.85 -0.44 21.06
N VAL A 230 13.81 -0.14 20.20
CA VAL A 230 15.24 -0.04 20.55
C VAL A 230 15.81 1.30 20.11
N ASP A 231 16.82 1.77 20.83
CA ASP A 231 17.58 2.98 20.49
C ASP A 231 18.93 2.53 19.92
N TRP A 232 19.10 2.60 18.58
CA TRP A 232 20.33 2.21 17.88
C TRP A 232 21.34 3.36 17.76
#